data_AF-A0A857ML26-F1
#
_entry.id   AF-A0A857ML26-F1
#
_cell.length_a   1.000
_cell.length_b   1.000
_cell.length_c   1.000
_cell.angle_alpha   90.00
_cell.angle_beta   90.00
_cell.angle_gamma   90.00
#
_symmetry.space_group_name_H-M   'P 1'
#
loop_
_entity.id
_entity.type
_entity.pdbx_description
1 polymer ?
#
loop_
_entity_poly.entity_id
_entity_poly.type
_entity_poly.pdbx_seq_one_letter_code
_entity_poly.pdbx_strand_id
1 'polypeptide(L)'
;MYTLKSIVRRGTMLGAATAVFAAALVPAVPAFADALNPLTDRSLLLSSSAPGFVDTDGSGYSTAAPNPAAGGNVPATYAPAGSGPNGMKTGETFTFKTSSTATIKGFTFQYCTTAAGYCQSPGNNTGDQRTTDRETNAAAKPNNRSDLDITNGANVFTQSTGLPPGAGEFQVSINGVKTTAADWTMTAVNKEDTAFNNGNSATSRLSGKSNFITLTSATGQSIAQNASVKIQFTASESHYITNPGAGSFFVKINTYNDDTTQDDSTLVDGGVTVANVMTDSIHITTKVLETMAFSVGTQNPDTVVKAQWNDHGTCDSITQLNNNRLNLGNPAAENSLETGRGWDVSSYWRLSSNSSGGATVYYSGNTLANTVGDKIAPMTTKGTSKPGTEQFGLGFVPAVTTNAGADSGDTLSSSYADAMTNEPTRYKSPTSYPFITLTGQTSSAPFDTLAAQPVSADYADARGTLDNGSGGAGTAQFKFLPTSITVPEPIAQENERVISCATAKMRYVGNIGADTPAGVYTTKINYLAAPQY
;
A
#
# COMPACT_ATOMS: atom_id res chain seq x y z
N MET A 1 -53.29 13.66 -0.96
CA MET A 1 -53.39 12.58 0.04
C MET A 1 -52.03 11.94 0.20
N TYR A 2 -51.55 11.91 1.45
CA TYR A 2 -50.29 11.33 1.92
C TYR A 2 -50.38 9.80 2.08
N THR A 3 -49.27 9.10 1.86
CA THR A 3 -48.80 7.87 2.57
C THR A 3 -47.31 7.66 2.21
N LEU A 4 -46.33 8.07 3.04
CA LEU A 4 -45.71 7.43 4.22
C LEU A 4 -44.77 6.20 3.96
N LYS A 5 -43.48 6.43 4.26
CA LYS A 5 -42.52 5.66 5.11
C LYS A 5 -42.11 4.21 4.79
N SER A 6 -40.78 4.02 4.66
CA SER A 6 -39.88 3.25 5.56
C SER A 6 -38.41 3.60 5.16
N ILE A 7 -37.52 4.19 5.99
CA ILE A 7 -36.76 3.72 7.17
C ILE A 7 -36.17 2.31 7.00
N VAL A 8 -34.83 2.19 6.90
CA VAL A 8 -33.93 1.62 7.94
C VAL A 8 -32.46 1.59 7.48
N ARG A 9 -31.60 2.18 8.32
CA ARG A 9 -30.14 1.98 8.48
C ARG A 9 -29.77 0.52 8.81
N ARG A 10 -28.69 0.01 8.20
CA ARG A 10 -27.63 -0.84 8.82
C ARG A 10 -26.35 -0.60 8.00
N GLY A 11 -25.15 -0.35 8.51
CA GLY A 11 -24.57 -0.51 9.84
C GLY A 11 -23.24 -1.24 9.68
N THR A 12 -22.10 -0.55 9.86
CA THR A 12 -20.79 -1.17 10.11
C THR A 12 -20.37 -0.82 11.54
N MET A 13 -20.76 -1.66 12.50
CA MET A 13 -20.05 -1.81 13.77
C MET A 13 -20.27 -3.22 14.33
N LEU A 14 -19.18 -3.99 14.29
CA LEU A 14 -18.86 -5.20 15.07
C LEU A 14 -17.32 -5.15 15.19
N GLY A 15 -16.65 -5.29 16.33
CA GLY A 15 -17.09 -5.45 17.73
C GLY A 15 -16.43 -4.42 18.66
N ALA A 16 -16.59 -4.46 19.97
CA ALA A 16 -17.08 -5.51 20.87
C ALA A 16 -17.90 -4.83 21.99
N ALA A 17 -19.13 -5.27 22.28
CA ALA A 17 -19.50 -6.19 23.37
C ALA A 17 -20.24 -5.47 24.53
N THR A 18 -21.50 -5.93 24.77
CA THR A 18 -22.25 -5.99 26.06
C THR A 18 -22.39 -4.72 26.93
N ALA A 19 -23.55 -4.24 27.39
CA ALA A 19 -24.87 -4.82 27.61
C ALA A 19 -25.97 -3.74 27.80
N VAL A 20 -27.06 -3.87 27.03
CA VAL A 20 -28.48 -3.93 27.42
C VAL A 20 -28.94 -3.20 28.72
N PHE A 21 -29.75 -2.16 28.47
CA PHE A 21 -30.93 -1.63 29.19
C PHE A 21 -30.81 -1.03 30.61
N ALA A 22 -31.08 0.28 30.70
CA ALA A 22 -32.29 0.81 31.34
C ALA A 22 -32.57 2.24 30.86
N ALA A 23 -33.79 2.46 30.37
CA ALA A 23 -34.31 3.73 29.91
C ALA A 23 -34.45 4.75 31.05
N ALA A 24 -34.40 6.05 30.73
CA ALA A 24 -35.56 6.94 30.82
C ALA A 24 -35.16 8.42 30.87
N LEU A 25 -35.91 9.22 30.10
CA LEU A 25 -36.17 10.65 30.29
C LEU A 25 -35.00 11.62 30.01
N VAL A 26 -35.08 12.32 28.87
CA VAL A 26 -34.86 13.78 28.64
C VAL A 26 -35.00 14.03 27.12
N PRO A 27 -35.63 15.13 26.68
CA PRO A 27 -36.42 15.17 25.45
C PRO A 27 -35.56 15.27 24.18
N ALA A 28 -35.98 14.55 23.15
CA ALA A 28 -35.51 14.75 21.79
C ALA A 28 -35.93 16.15 21.31
N VAL A 29 -34.99 17.09 21.31
CA VAL A 29 -35.10 18.30 20.50
C VAL A 29 -34.68 17.89 19.08
N PRO A 30 -35.58 17.89 18.09
CA PRO A 30 -35.18 17.70 16.70
C PRO A 30 -34.53 19.01 16.23
N ALA A 31 -33.21 19.03 16.07
CA ALA A 31 -32.58 20.05 15.25
C ALA A 31 -32.72 19.61 13.78
N PHE A 32 -33.61 20.28 13.07
CA PHE A 32 -33.94 20.06 11.67
C PHE A 32 -32.75 20.41 10.77
N ALA A 33 -32.35 19.49 9.90
CA ALA A 33 -31.78 19.86 8.60
C ALA A 33 -32.96 19.95 7.64
N ASP A 34 -33.60 21.12 7.60
CA ASP A 34 -34.66 21.41 6.63
C ASP A 34 -34.05 21.59 5.23
N ALA A 35 -34.84 21.34 4.19
CA ALA A 35 -34.44 21.07 2.80
C ALA A 35 -33.47 22.08 2.13
N LEU A 36 -32.17 21.99 2.43
CA LEU A 36 -31.12 22.81 1.82
C LEU A 36 -30.53 22.15 0.57
N ASN A 37 -30.19 22.96 -0.45
CA ASN A 37 -29.35 22.52 -1.56
C ASN A 37 -27.91 22.33 -1.03
N PRO A 38 -27.39 21.09 -0.99
CA PRO A 38 -26.04 20.87 -0.48
C PRO A 38 -25.01 21.45 -1.45
N LEU A 39 -23.95 22.07 -0.92
CA LEU A 39 -22.75 22.38 -1.68
C LEU A 39 -22.06 21.07 -2.10
N THR A 40 -21.60 20.98 -3.36
CA THR A 40 -20.88 19.80 -3.90
C THR A 40 -19.38 20.09 -4.08
N ASP A 41 -18.52 19.05 -4.09
CA ASP A 41 -17.05 19.12 -4.25
C ASP A 41 -16.34 20.21 -3.44
N ARG A 42 -16.14 19.96 -2.14
CA ARG A 42 -15.61 20.93 -1.16
C ARG A 42 -14.21 20.60 -0.68
N SER A 43 -13.34 21.60 -0.64
CA SER A 43 -11.99 21.50 -0.06
C SER A 43 -11.60 22.80 0.64
N LEU A 44 -10.95 22.68 1.78
CA LEU A 44 -10.26 23.76 2.48
C LEU A 44 -8.76 23.47 2.42
N LEU A 45 -7.98 24.42 1.90
CA LEU A 45 -6.52 24.37 1.90
C LEU A 45 -5.98 25.50 2.77
N LEU A 46 -5.15 25.16 3.75
CA LEU A 46 -4.42 26.10 4.58
C LEU A 46 -3.06 26.36 3.94
N SER A 47 -2.72 27.62 3.69
CA SER A 47 -1.41 28.00 3.17
C SER A 47 -0.70 28.89 4.18
N SER A 48 0.46 28.45 4.70
CA SER A 48 1.33 29.33 5.48
C SER A 48 2.00 30.32 4.51
N SER A 49 1.66 31.61 4.61
CA SER A 49 2.14 32.60 3.65
C SER A 49 2.82 33.82 4.29
N ALA A 50 3.10 33.82 5.59
CA ALA A 50 3.93 34.85 6.20
C ALA A 50 5.41 34.42 6.17
N PRO A 51 6.28 35.05 5.35
CA PRO A 51 7.72 34.85 5.48
C PRO A 51 8.15 35.32 6.87
N GLY A 52 8.84 34.47 7.63
CA GLY A 52 9.58 34.91 8.83
C GLY A 52 8.87 34.85 10.19
N PHE A 53 7.68 34.26 10.33
CA PHE A 53 7.05 34.07 11.66
C PHE A 53 6.56 32.63 11.89
N VAL A 54 7.49 31.76 12.26
CA VAL A 54 7.25 30.42 12.83
C VAL A 54 8.14 30.31 14.06
N ASP A 55 7.56 30.20 15.26
CA ASP A 55 8.35 30.08 16.50
C ASP A 55 8.69 28.62 16.86
N THR A 56 8.32 27.63 16.04
CA THR A 56 8.83 26.25 16.11
C THR A 56 8.37 25.44 14.89
N ASP A 57 9.26 24.66 14.29
CA ASP A 57 8.88 23.65 13.28
C ASP A 57 8.12 22.46 13.92
N GLY A 58 7.62 21.52 13.10
CA GLY A 58 6.89 20.34 13.57
C GLY A 58 7.72 19.36 14.43
N SER A 59 9.01 19.65 14.61
CA SER A 59 9.99 18.94 15.43
C SER A 59 10.47 19.76 16.63
N GLY A 60 9.92 20.96 16.85
CA GLY A 60 10.20 21.82 17.99
C GLY A 60 11.45 22.70 17.85
N TYR A 61 12.02 22.87 16.65
CA TYR A 61 13.22 23.69 16.43
C TYR A 61 12.87 25.12 15.98
N SER A 62 13.66 26.09 16.43
CA SER A 62 13.49 27.52 16.14
C SER A 62 14.83 28.21 15.94
N THR A 63 14.83 29.51 15.60
CA THR A 63 16.05 30.33 15.57
C THR A 63 16.74 30.43 16.94
N ALA A 64 16.01 30.22 18.03
CA ALA A 64 16.55 30.15 19.39
C ALA A 64 16.98 28.73 19.82
N ALA A 65 16.56 27.68 19.09
CA ALA A 65 16.88 26.28 19.35
C ALA A 65 17.11 25.51 18.02
N PRO A 66 18.30 25.63 17.40
CA PRO A 66 18.58 25.07 16.09
C PRO A 66 18.70 23.53 16.10
N ASN A 67 18.40 22.91 14.95
CA ASN A 67 18.50 21.46 14.75
C ASN A 67 19.95 20.96 14.95
N PRO A 68 20.22 20.03 15.89
CA PRO A 68 21.56 19.50 16.16
C PRO A 68 22.17 18.73 14.97
N ALA A 69 21.34 18.19 14.07
CA ALA A 69 21.77 17.37 12.94
C ALA A 69 22.29 18.20 11.74
N ALA A 70 22.13 19.53 11.76
CA ALA A 70 22.54 20.41 10.66
C ALA A 70 24.03 20.82 10.69
N GLY A 71 24.84 20.24 11.58
CA GLY A 71 26.29 20.40 11.57
C GLY A 71 26.77 21.85 11.64
N GLY A 72 26.87 22.39 12.87
CA GLY A 72 27.74 23.53 13.21
C GLY A 72 27.69 24.78 12.33
N ASN A 73 27.11 25.86 12.87
CA ASN A 73 27.31 27.26 12.44
C ASN A 73 26.77 27.71 11.07
N VAL A 74 25.86 26.97 10.43
CA VAL A 74 25.08 27.52 9.29
C VAL A 74 23.66 27.88 9.75
N PRO A 75 23.34 29.17 9.95
CA PRO A 75 21.99 29.61 10.28
C PRO A 75 21.12 29.69 9.02
N ALA A 76 20.74 28.55 8.45
CA ALA A 76 19.61 28.35 7.54
C ALA A 76 19.47 26.83 7.31
N THR A 77 18.30 26.20 7.24
CA THR A 77 17.15 26.63 6.45
C THR A 77 15.87 25.95 6.93
N TYR A 78 14.88 26.80 7.16
CA TYR A 78 13.45 26.58 7.14
C TYR A 78 12.98 25.52 6.14
N ALA A 79 11.86 24.87 6.47
CA ALA A 79 11.12 24.06 5.53
C ALA A 79 10.51 24.98 4.43
N PRO A 80 10.53 24.61 3.13
CA PRO A 80 10.03 25.43 2.02
C PRO A 80 8.58 25.88 2.21
N ALA A 81 8.17 26.99 1.59
CA ALA A 81 6.74 27.34 1.50
C ALA A 81 5.94 26.17 0.93
N GLY A 82 4.89 25.72 1.63
CA GLY A 82 4.12 24.51 1.28
C GLY A 82 4.65 23.19 1.86
N SER A 83 5.64 23.22 2.77
CA SER A 83 5.97 22.06 3.61
C SER A 83 5.22 22.17 4.93
N GLY A 84 4.53 21.09 5.32
CA GLY A 84 3.61 21.07 6.46
C GLY A 84 4.29 21.01 7.84
N PRO A 85 4.86 22.13 8.32
CA PRO A 85 4.53 22.58 9.67
C PRO A 85 3.96 24.02 9.69
N ASN A 86 2.79 24.14 10.31
CA ASN A 86 1.95 25.34 10.42
C ASN A 86 2.67 26.55 11.05
N GLY A 87 2.76 27.66 10.31
CA GLY A 87 3.03 28.96 10.91
C GLY A 87 1.86 29.43 11.77
N MET A 88 2.13 30.25 12.81
CA MET A 88 1.09 30.86 13.66
C MET A 88 0.15 31.80 12.87
N LYS A 89 0.56 32.26 11.69
CA LYS A 89 -0.17 33.16 10.79
C LYS A 89 -0.41 32.46 9.45
N THR A 90 -1.66 32.20 9.11
CA THR A 90 -2.05 31.44 7.91
C THR A 90 -2.97 32.22 7.01
N GLY A 91 -2.83 31.98 5.70
CA GLY A 91 -3.84 32.28 4.70
C GLY A 91 -4.66 31.02 4.42
N GLU A 92 -5.87 31.19 3.91
CA GLU A 92 -6.81 30.09 3.68
C GLU A 92 -7.40 30.14 2.28
N THR A 93 -7.61 28.97 1.68
CA THR A 93 -8.28 28.83 0.40
C THR A 93 -9.47 27.89 0.52
N PHE A 94 -10.67 28.42 0.33
CA PHE A 94 -11.90 27.67 0.26
C PHE A 94 -12.25 27.38 -1.19
N THR A 95 -12.51 26.13 -1.54
CA THR A 95 -13.03 25.76 -2.87
C THR A 95 -14.29 24.90 -2.70
N PHE A 96 -15.35 25.24 -3.42
CA PHE A 96 -16.63 24.51 -3.41
C PHE A 96 -17.39 24.74 -4.73
N LYS A 97 -18.40 23.90 -5.02
CA LYS A 97 -19.35 24.14 -6.11
C LYS A 97 -20.73 24.51 -5.57
N THR A 98 -21.34 25.52 -6.20
CA THR A 98 -22.73 25.92 -5.92
C THR A 98 -23.71 24.95 -6.56
N SER A 99 -24.87 24.77 -5.95
CA SER A 99 -25.93 23.88 -6.45
C SER A 99 -27.12 24.65 -7.03
N SER A 100 -27.14 25.97 -6.89
CA SER A 100 -28.13 26.87 -7.49
C SER A 100 -27.54 27.78 -8.59
N THR A 101 -28.42 28.46 -9.32
CA THR A 101 -28.10 29.49 -10.32
C THR A 101 -28.35 30.91 -9.80
N ALA A 102 -28.40 31.10 -8.47
CA ALA A 102 -28.76 32.40 -7.89
C ALA A 102 -27.60 33.42 -8.01
N THR A 103 -27.96 34.71 -7.92
CA THR A 103 -26.96 35.76 -7.67
C THR A 103 -26.57 35.69 -6.20
N ILE A 104 -25.31 35.35 -5.93
CA ILE A 104 -24.77 35.28 -4.58
C ILE A 104 -24.24 36.64 -4.18
N LYS A 105 -24.74 37.16 -3.06
CA LYS A 105 -24.34 38.42 -2.44
C LYS A 105 -23.62 38.23 -1.11
N GLY A 106 -23.67 37.03 -0.53
CA GLY A 106 -23.03 36.73 0.74
C GLY A 106 -22.34 35.37 0.77
N PHE A 107 -21.18 35.29 1.41
CA PHE A 107 -20.52 34.04 1.81
C PHE A 107 -20.25 34.07 3.31
N THR A 108 -20.47 32.96 4.02
CA THR A 108 -20.04 32.85 5.42
C THR A 108 -19.22 31.60 5.68
N PHE A 109 -18.27 31.72 6.60
CA PHE A 109 -17.37 30.65 7.04
C PHE A 109 -17.35 30.63 8.56
N GLN A 110 -17.90 29.57 9.16
CA GLN A 110 -17.92 29.40 10.61
C GLN A 110 -17.05 28.23 11.02
N TYR A 111 -16.02 28.50 11.82
CA TYR A 111 -15.10 27.47 12.28
C TYR A 111 -15.62 26.88 13.60
N CYS A 112 -15.72 25.55 13.62
CA CYS A 112 -16.27 24.78 14.72
C CYS A 112 -15.38 23.56 15.01
N THR A 113 -15.35 23.12 16.28
CA THR A 113 -14.74 21.85 16.69
C THR A 113 -15.59 20.64 16.29
N THR A 114 -16.87 20.85 15.96
CA THR A 114 -17.82 19.80 15.60
C THR A 114 -18.36 19.99 14.18
N ALA A 115 -18.70 18.88 13.52
CA ALA A 115 -19.23 18.89 12.16
C ALA A 115 -20.70 19.35 12.06
N ALA A 116 -21.43 19.39 13.18
CA ALA A 116 -22.82 19.81 13.25
C ALA A 116 -23.19 20.20 14.70
N GLY A 117 -24.29 20.96 14.85
CA GLY A 117 -24.82 21.38 16.15
C GLY A 117 -24.21 22.70 16.62
N TYR A 118 -24.12 22.86 17.95
CA TYR A 118 -23.53 24.04 18.57
C TYR A 118 -22.06 24.18 18.16
N CYS A 119 -21.66 25.42 17.85
CA CYS A 119 -20.33 25.72 17.35
C CYS A 119 -19.44 26.29 18.46
N GLN A 120 -18.31 25.63 18.70
CA GLN A 120 -17.22 26.13 19.54
C GLN A 120 -16.01 26.40 18.65
N SER A 121 -15.35 27.53 18.81
CA SER A 121 -14.17 27.87 18.01
C SER A 121 -13.02 26.88 18.31
N PRO A 122 -12.30 26.40 17.29
CA PRO A 122 -11.17 25.51 17.49
C PRO A 122 -9.96 26.26 18.10
N GLY A 123 -9.24 25.58 19.00
CA GLY A 123 -8.09 26.14 19.70
C GLY A 123 -7.65 25.28 20.90
N ASN A 124 -6.45 25.53 21.41
CA ASN A 124 -5.84 24.75 22.51
C ASN A 124 -5.97 25.42 23.88
N ASN A 125 -6.81 26.45 23.99
CA ASN A 125 -6.88 27.28 25.19
C ASN A 125 -7.51 26.58 26.40
N THR A 126 -6.94 26.89 27.58
CA THR A 126 -7.42 26.45 28.89
C THR A 126 -8.27 27.52 29.59
N GLY A 127 -8.89 28.47 28.89
CA GLY A 127 -9.75 29.52 29.48
C GLY A 127 -11.16 29.51 28.87
N ASP A 128 -12.16 30.05 29.58
CA ASP A 128 -13.56 30.16 29.10
C ASP A 128 -14.01 31.63 29.11
N GLN A 129 -14.50 32.13 27.97
CA GLN A 129 -15.00 33.51 27.85
C GLN A 129 -16.14 33.83 28.83
N ARG A 130 -16.94 32.83 29.25
CA ARG A 130 -18.11 33.04 30.11
C ARG A 130 -17.77 33.48 31.54
N THR A 131 -16.56 33.23 32.03
CA THR A 131 -16.20 33.38 33.47
C THR A 131 -15.04 34.34 33.73
N THR A 132 -14.73 35.26 32.81
CA THR A 132 -13.59 36.21 32.86
C THR A 132 -12.22 35.53 32.98
N ASP A 133 -11.67 34.97 31.90
CA ASP A 133 -10.27 34.49 31.95
C ASP A 133 -9.59 34.38 30.59
N ARG A 134 -9.78 35.40 29.75
CA ARG A 134 -9.13 35.40 28.44
C ARG A 134 -7.80 36.13 28.45
N GLU A 135 -7.77 37.38 28.91
CA GLU A 135 -6.54 38.19 28.92
C GLU A 135 -5.56 37.74 30.02
N THR A 136 -6.08 37.29 31.16
CA THR A 136 -5.27 36.79 32.28
C THR A 136 -4.57 35.47 31.93
N ASN A 137 -5.29 34.49 31.36
CA ASN A 137 -4.64 33.32 30.75
C ASN A 137 -3.82 33.65 29.50
N ALA A 138 -4.14 34.73 28.77
CA ALA A 138 -3.37 35.18 27.60
C ALA A 138 -1.93 35.54 27.95
N ALA A 139 -1.78 36.36 28.98
CA ALA A 139 -0.49 36.84 29.48
C ALA A 139 0.37 35.72 30.09
N ALA A 140 -0.23 34.70 30.69
CA ALA A 140 0.50 33.64 31.41
C ALA A 140 1.15 32.58 30.51
N LYS A 141 0.72 32.43 29.24
CA LYS A 141 1.25 31.42 28.30
C LYS A 141 1.39 31.96 26.87
N PRO A 142 2.35 32.86 26.60
CA PRO A 142 2.53 33.47 25.28
C PRO A 142 3.04 32.51 24.19
N ASN A 143 3.83 31.50 24.56
CA ASN A 143 4.58 30.67 23.60
C ASN A 143 3.87 29.36 23.17
N ASN A 144 2.64 29.09 23.64
CA ASN A 144 1.96 27.79 23.46
C ASN A 144 0.66 27.88 22.63
N ARG A 145 0.49 28.88 21.75
CA ARG A 145 -0.83 29.19 21.18
C ARG A 145 -0.97 28.84 19.70
N SER A 146 -1.96 28.00 19.43
CA SER A 146 -2.65 27.89 18.15
C SER A 146 -4.13 27.96 18.53
N ASP A 147 -4.67 29.17 18.55
CA ASP A 147 -6.10 29.42 18.73
C ASP A 147 -6.58 30.11 17.48
N LEU A 148 -7.73 29.73 16.95
CA LEU A 148 -8.29 30.45 15.82
C LEU A 148 -8.64 31.89 16.22
N ASP A 149 -8.06 32.83 15.50
CA ASP A 149 -8.28 34.26 15.57
C ASP A 149 -8.17 34.81 14.15
N ILE A 150 -9.23 35.49 13.73
CA ILE A 150 -9.23 36.26 12.50
C ILE A 150 -8.86 37.69 12.93
N THR A 151 -7.56 37.97 12.94
CA THR A 151 -6.99 39.14 13.61
C THR A 151 -7.54 40.48 13.10
N ASN A 152 -7.83 41.41 14.01
CA ASN A 152 -8.24 42.81 13.75
C ASN A 152 -9.68 43.10 13.24
N GLY A 153 -10.64 42.17 13.35
CA GLY A 153 -12.07 42.54 13.24
C GLY A 153 -12.56 42.83 11.81
N ALA A 154 -13.32 43.91 11.56
CA ALA A 154 -13.86 44.20 10.22
C ALA A 154 -12.74 44.64 9.25
N ASN A 155 -12.83 44.27 7.96
CA ASN A 155 -11.87 44.58 6.89
C ASN A 155 -10.45 44.03 7.13
N VAL A 156 -10.30 42.85 7.75
CA VAL A 156 -8.97 42.22 7.93
C VAL A 156 -8.28 41.99 6.61
N PHE A 157 -8.98 41.44 5.62
CA PHE A 157 -8.44 41.30 4.28
C PHE A 157 -9.18 42.25 3.36
N THR A 158 -8.43 42.90 2.47
CA THR A 158 -9.02 43.77 1.43
C THR A 158 -9.22 42.97 0.15
N GLN A 159 -10.27 43.28 -0.62
CA GLN A 159 -10.48 42.57 -1.89
C GLN A 159 -9.37 42.93 -2.88
N SER A 160 -8.71 41.92 -3.45
CA SER A 160 -7.63 42.13 -4.41
C SER A 160 -8.13 42.62 -5.76
N THR A 161 -7.29 43.40 -6.45
CA THR A 161 -7.49 43.68 -7.87
C THR A 161 -6.99 42.55 -8.77
N GLY A 162 -6.07 41.70 -8.29
CA GLY A 162 -5.41 40.62 -9.02
C GLY A 162 -5.84 39.20 -8.63
N LEU A 163 -5.32 38.22 -9.38
CA LEU A 163 -5.46 36.78 -9.10
C LEU A 163 -4.11 36.09 -9.40
N PRO A 164 -3.41 35.47 -8.42
CA PRO A 164 -3.79 35.32 -7.01
C PRO A 164 -3.76 36.66 -6.22
N PRO A 165 -4.50 36.76 -5.09
CA PRO A 165 -4.46 37.94 -4.23
C PRO A 165 -3.09 38.11 -3.55
N GLY A 166 -2.65 39.37 -3.38
CA GLY A 166 -1.42 39.72 -2.68
C GLY A 166 -1.53 39.59 -1.16
N ALA A 167 -0.42 39.80 -0.44
CA ALA A 167 -0.37 39.67 1.01
C ALA A 167 -1.33 40.66 1.70
N GLY A 168 -2.19 40.15 2.59
CA GLY A 168 -3.23 40.92 3.28
C GLY A 168 -4.50 41.14 2.44
N GLU A 169 -4.59 40.50 1.27
CA GLU A 169 -5.74 40.59 0.39
C GLU A 169 -6.49 39.24 0.32
N PHE A 170 -7.76 39.30 -0.08
CA PHE A 170 -8.54 38.13 -0.46
C PHE A 170 -9.11 38.30 -1.87
N GLN A 171 -9.44 37.19 -2.53
CA GLN A 171 -10.10 37.22 -3.83
C GLN A 171 -11.10 36.07 -3.98
N VAL A 172 -12.29 36.41 -4.51
CA VAL A 172 -13.30 35.45 -4.96
C VAL A 172 -13.10 35.18 -6.46
N SER A 173 -13.06 33.91 -6.86
CA SER A 173 -12.93 33.51 -8.26
C SER A 173 -13.92 32.39 -8.59
N ILE A 174 -14.45 32.43 -9.81
CA ILE A 174 -15.42 31.48 -10.35
C ILE A 174 -14.78 30.82 -11.58
N ASN A 175 -14.66 29.50 -11.58
CA ASN A 175 -14.00 28.73 -12.63
C ASN A 175 -12.59 29.25 -12.98
N GLY A 176 -11.84 29.69 -11.97
CA GLY A 176 -10.49 30.24 -12.14
C GLY A 176 -10.42 31.68 -12.65
N VAL A 177 -11.56 32.35 -12.84
CA VAL A 177 -11.64 33.75 -13.26
C VAL A 177 -12.10 34.61 -12.09
N LYS A 178 -11.52 35.80 -11.92
CA LYS A 178 -11.95 36.77 -10.92
C LYS A 178 -13.44 37.13 -11.08
N THR A 179 -14.16 37.27 -9.96
CA THR A 179 -15.55 37.79 -9.96
C THR A 179 -15.63 39.18 -10.60
N THR A 180 -16.75 39.44 -11.28
CA THR A 180 -17.06 40.77 -11.83
C THR A 180 -17.47 41.75 -10.72
N ALA A 181 -18.01 41.25 -9.62
CA ALA A 181 -18.21 42.03 -8.39
C ALA A 181 -16.85 42.43 -7.78
N ALA A 182 -16.63 43.73 -7.68
CA ALA A 182 -15.40 44.36 -7.16
C ALA A 182 -15.63 45.08 -5.82
N ASP A 183 -16.79 44.85 -5.19
CA ASP A 183 -17.26 45.46 -3.96
C ASP A 183 -17.42 44.44 -2.81
N TRP A 184 -16.70 43.31 -2.88
CA TRP A 184 -16.70 42.35 -1.78
C TRP A 184 -16.02 42.95 -0.55
N THR A 185 -16.73 42.95 0.56
CA THR A 185 -16.21 43.39 1.87
C THR A 185 -16.17 42.21 2.83
N MET A 186 -15.16 42.18 3.70
CA MET A 186 -14.99 41.10 4.68
C MET A 186 -15.22 41.64 6.09
N THR A 187 -15.99 40.90 6.88
CA THR A 187 -16.09 41.10 8.33
C THR A 187 -15.82 39.79 9.06
N ALA A 188 -15.26 39.89 10.27
CA ALA A 188 -15.02 38.75 11.13
C ALA A 188 -15.51 39.07 12.54
N VAL A 189 -16.34 38.18 13.09
CA VAL A 189 -16.92 38.31 14.43
C VAL A 189 -16.88 36.99 15.17
N ASN A 190 -17.07 37.05 16.49
CA ASN A 190 -17.29 35.87 17.31
C ASN A 190 -18.78 35.47 17.23
N LYS A 191 -19.06 34.26 16.74
CA LYS A 191 -20.35 33.59 16.81
C LYS A 191 -20.20 32.17 17.38
N GLU A 192 -19.42 32.03 18.45
CA GLU A 192 -19.46 30.83 19.28
C GLU A 192 -20.80 30.71 20.00
N ASP A 193 -21.30 29.48 20.11
CA ASP A 193 -22.58 29.22 20.75
C ASP A 193 -22.43 29.18 22.28
N THR A 194 -23.11 30.10 22.97
CA THR A 194 -23.05 30.20 24.44
C THR A 194 -23.62 28.98 25.16
N ALA A 195 -24.52 28.25 24.50
CA ALA A 195 -25.12 27.01 24.97
C ALA A 195 -24.26 25.76 24.67
N PHE A 196 -23.10 25.91 24.03
CA PHE A 196 -22.19 24.79 23.79
C PHE A 196 -21.76 24.14 25.11
N ASN A 197 -22.06 22.85 25.24
CA ASN A 197 -21.67 21.99 26.36
C ASN A 197 -21.47 20.56 25.84
N ASN A 198 -20.25 20.06 25.90
CA ASN A 198 -19.88 18.70 25.50
C ASN A 198 -19.76 17.73 26.68
N GLY A 199 -20.34 18.06 27.84
CA GLY A 199 -20.34 17.22 29.04
C GLY A 199 -19.01 17.19 29.80
N ASN A 200 -17.98 17.86 29.27
CA ASN A 200 -16.68 18.01 29.90
C ASN A 200 -16.31 19.50 30.00
N SER A 201 -16.17 20.00 31.23
CA SER A 201 -15.87 21.42 31.52
C SER A 201 -14.48 21.86 31.04
N ALA A 202 -13.57 20.92 30.74
CA ALA A 202 -12.28 21.23 30.14
C ALA A 202 -12.38 21.51 28.63
N THR A 203 -13.33 20.88 27.93
CA THR A 203 -13.49 20.97 26.48
C THR A 203 -14.71 21.75 26.02
N SER A 204 -15.58 22.22 26.93
CA SER A 204 -16.76 23.06 26.61
C SER A 204 -16.46 24.57 26.61
N ARG A 205 -15.19 24.97 26.55
CA ARG A 205 -14.74 26.34 26.81
C ARG A 205 -14.83 27.21 25.56
N LEU A 206 -15.42 28.40 25.68
CA LEU A 206 -15.49 29.33 24.55
C LEU A 206 -14.23 30.17 24.46
N SER A 207 -13.70 30.30 23.24
CA SER A 207 -12.45 31.01 23.00
C SER A 207 -12.59 32.52 23.21
N GLY A 208 -13.73 33.10 22.81
CA GLY A 208 -13.99 34.52 22.68
C GLY A 208 -13.47 35.17 21.41
N LYS A 209 -12.86 34.43 20.47
CA LYS A 209 -12.21 34.97 19.27
C LYS A 209 -13.20 35.00 18.12
N SER A 210 -12.87 35.81 17.11
CA SER A 210 -13.61 35.76 15.86
C SER A 210 -13.44 34.38 15.22
N ASN A 211 -14.55 33.68 15.02
CA ASN A 211 -14.63 32.36 14.38
C ASN A 211 -15.64 32.34 13.23
N PHE A 212 -16.16 33.51 12.84
CA PHE A 212 -17.18 33.66 11.81
C PHE A 212 -16.79 34.75 10.84
N ILE A 213 -16.46 34.37 9.60
CA ILE A 213 -16.18 35.28 8.49
C ILE A 213 -17.47 35.50 7.70
N THR A 214 -17.72 36.74 7.31
CA THR A 214 -18.78 37.13 6.37
C THR A 214 -18.16 37.93 5.24
N LEU A 215 -18.39 37.52 4.00
CA LEU A 215 -18.11 38.30 2.80
C LEU A 215 -19.42 38.79 2.21
N THR A 216 -19.56 40.08 1.93
CA THR A 216 -20.78 40.65 1.31
C THR A 216 -20.44 41.52 0.11
N SER A 217 -21.32 41.54 -0.89
CA SER A 217 -21.24 42.39 -2.07
C SER A 217 -22.63 42.91 -2.43
N ALA A 218 -22.76 44.22 -2.58
CA ALA A 218 -24.03 44.86 -2.92
C ALA A 218 -24.47 44.50 -4.35
N THR A 219 -23.50 44.40 -5.26
CA THR A 219 -23.73 43.98 -6.65
C THR A 219 -24.01 42.48 -6.77
N GLY A 220 -23.29 41.65 -6.01
CA GLY A 220 -23.33 40.20 -6.08
C GLY A 220 -22.72 39.61 -7.35
N GLN A 221 -22.60 38.29 -7.37
CA GLN A 221 -22.10 37.52 -8.50
C GLN A 221 -23.14 36.50 -8.94
N SER A 222 -23.53 36.52 -10.22
CA SER A 222 -24.27 35.39 -10.80
C SER A 222 -23.31 34.22 -10.96
N ILE A 223 -23.65 33.09 -10.34
CA ILE A 223 -22.85 31.86 -10.37
C ILE A 223 -23.71 30.77 -11.00
N ALA A 224 -23.21 30.17 -12.09
CA ALA A 224 -23.89 29.05 -12.72
C ALA A 224 -23.88 27.82 -11.80
N GLN A 225 -24.90 26.98 -11.91
CA GLN A 225 -24.94 25.70 -11.19
C GLN A 225 -23.68 24.88 -11.50
N ASN A 226 -23.11 24.24 -10.48
CA ASN A 226 -21.87 23.46 -10.53
C ASN A 226 -20.60 24.25 -10.87
N ALA A 227 -20.64 25.59 -10.93
CA ALA A 227 -19.43 26.39 -11.09
C ALA A 227 -18.55 26.27 -9.84
N SER A 228 -17.25 26.18 -10.05
CA SER A 228 -16.27 26.12 -8.96
C SER A 228 -16.01 27.51 -8.42
N VAL A 229 -16.35 27.74 -7.17
CA VAL A 229 -16.03 28.94 -6.40
C VAL A 229 -14.75 28.69 -5.63
N LYS A 230 -13.76 29.57 -5.81
CA LYS A 230 -12.52 29.60 -5.01
C LYS A 230 -12.39 30.95 -4.34
N ILE A 231 -12.29 30.95 -3.00
CA ILE A 231 -12.08 32.13 -2.16
C ILE A 231 -10.72 31.96 -1.49
N GLN A 232 -9.77 32.83 -1.83
CA GLN A 232 -8.40 32.76 -1.34
C GLN A 232 -8.08 33.98 -0.49
N PHE A 233 -7.60 33.76 0.74
CA PHE A 233 -7.07 34.74 1.68
C PHE A 233 -5.54 34.56 1.73
N THR A 234 -4.78 35.58 1.37
CA THR A 234 -3.32 35.54 1.43
C THR A 234 -2.84 36.29 2.65
N ALA A 235 -2.25 35.61 3.64
CA ALA A 235 -1.82 36.26 4.87
C ALA A 235 -0.65 37.22 4.67
N SER A 236 -0.60 38.25 5.53
CA SER A 236 0.53 39.16 5.74
C SER A 236 0.95 39.16 7.21
N GLU A 237 1.92 40.01 7.56
CA GLU A 237 2.34 40.19 8.95
C GLU A 237 1.23 40.74 9.86
N SER A 238 0.32 41.55 9.31
CA SER A 238 -0.75 42.26 10.04
C SER A 238 -2.16 41.73 9.77
N HIS A 239 -2.34 40.94 8.71
CA HIS A 239 -3.62 40.42 8.26
C HIS A 239 -3.50 38.91 8.06
N TYR A 240 -3.98 38.14 9.03
CA TYR A 240 -3.85 36.68 9.02
C TYR A 240 -4.98 36.01 9.79
N ILE A 241 -5.21 34.75 9.46
CA ILE A 241 -6.02 33.83 10.25
C ILE A 241 -5.02 32.97 11.02
N THR A 242 -5.12 32.93 12.35
CA THR A 242 -4.22 32.07 13.13
C THR A 242 -4.64 30.61 13.01
N ASN A 243 -3.66 29.72 13.17
CA ASN A 243 -3.92 28.28 13.09
C ASN A 243 -4.98 27.87 14.17
N PRO A 244 -6.02 27.11 13.79
CA PRO A 244 -7.12 26.68 14.67
C PRO A 244 -6.77 25.66 15.78
N GLY A 245 -5.51 25.47 16.17
CA GLY A 245 -5.14 24.59 17.27
C GLY A 245 -4.71 23.17 16.89
N ALA A 246 -4.55 22.33 17.91
CA ALA A 246 -4.23 20.92 17.75
C ALA A 246 -5.53 20.12 17.65
N GLY A 247 -5.67 19.35 16.57
CA GLY A 247 -6.84 18.52 16.32
C GLY A 247 -7.55 18.86 15.01
N SER A 248 -8.62 18.13 14.73
CA SER A 248 -9.49 18.40 13.58
C SER A 248 -10.43 19.56 13.88
N PHE A 249 -10.62 20.44 12.90
CA PHE A 249 -11.67 21.45 12.92
C PHE A 249 -12.52 21.34 11.65
N PHE A 250 -13.68 21.97 11.71
CA PHE A 250 -14.66 22.02 10.63
C PHE A 250 -14.97 23.47 10.29
N VAL A 251 -15.18 23.76 9.03
CA VAL A 251 -15.72 25.05 8.58
C VAL A 251 -17.08 24.83 7.94
N LYS A 252 -18.12 25.45 8.51
CA LYS A 252 -19.46 25.50 7.92
C LYS A 252 -19.48 26.64 6.90
N ILE A 253 -19.83 26.31 5.65
CA ILE A 253 -19.89 27.26 4.54
C ILE A 253 -21.34 27.44 4.12
N ASN A 254 -21.77 28.70 4.01
CA ASN A 254 -23.08 29.07 3.49
C ASN A 254 -22.95 30.19 2.45
N THR A 255 -23.91 30.24 1.53
CA THR A 255 -24.04 31.28 0.50
C THR A 255 -25.42 31.94 0.60
N TYR A 256 -25.48 33.25 0.34
CA TYR A 256 -26.70 34.04 0.52
C TYR A 256 -26.96 34.90 -0.72
N ASN A 257 -28.22 35.16 -1.03
CA ASN A 257 -28.64 36.05 -2.12
C ASN A 257 -28.85 37.51 -1.67
N ASP A 258 -28.59 37.80 -0.39
CA ASP A 258 -28.75 39.11 0.24
C ASP A 258 -27.47 39.52 0.97
N ASP A 259 -27.08 40.80 0.83
CA ASP A 259 -25.89 41.40 1.43
C ASP A 259 -26.12 41.99 2.83
N THR A 260 -27.38 42.12 3.25
CA THR A 260 -27.78 42.70 4.55
C THR A 260 -28.22 41.65 5.56
N THR A 261 -28.91 40.62 5.09
CA THR A 261 -29.50 39.56 5.92
C THR A 261 -28.84 38.24 5.53
N GLN A 262 -28.25 37.54 6.51
CA GLN A 262 -27.63 36.22 6.32
C GLN A 262 -28.26 35.20 7.26
N ASP A 263 -29.53 34.88 7.00
CA ASP A 263 -30.35 33.94 7.75
C ASP A 263 -30.96 32.88 6.82
N ASP A 264 -31.82 32.02 7.36
CA ASP A 264 -32.44 30.93 6.60
C ASP A 264 -33.37 31.41 5.46
N SER A 265 -33.81 32.67 5.47
CA SER A 265 -34.68 33.22 4.42
C SER A 265 -33.93 33.67 3.16
N THR A 266 -32.63 33.93 3.31
CA THR A 266 -31.73 34.43 2.26
C THR A 266 -30.65 33.42 1.90
N LEU A 267 -30.62 32.29 2.61
CA LEU A 267 -29.72 31.17 2.39
C LEU A 267 -30.04 30.49 1.05
N VAL A 268 -29.03 30.41 0.19
CA VAL A 268 -29.15 29.82 -1.14
C VAL A 268 -28.66 28.38 -1.13
N ASP A 269 -27.37 28.19 -0.81
CA ASP A 269 -26.72 26.89 -0.65
C ASP A 269 -26.01 26.88 0.71
N GLY A 270 -26.15 25.83 1.53
CA GLY A 270 -25.55 25.82 2.87
C GLY A 270 -25.82 24.57 3.69
N GLY A 271 -25.39 24.60 4.96
CA GLY A 271 -25.60 23.52 5.94
C GLY A 271 -24.57 22.39 5.91
N VAL A 272 -23.45 22.56 5.19
CA VAL A 272 -22.45 21.52 4.98
C VAL A 272 -21.10 21.93 5.60
N THR A 273 -20.49 21.03 6.36
CA THR A 273 -19.15 21.23 6.93
C THR A 273 -18.04 20.66 6.06
N VAL A 274 -16.96 21.43 5.91
CA VAL A 274 -15.68 21.02 5.33
C VAL A 274 -14.75 20.73 6.50
N ALA A 275 -14.28 19.49 6.65
CA ALA A 275 -13.18 19.19 7.56
C ALA A 275 -11.88 19.74 6.96
N ASN A 276 -10.91 20.16 7.78
CA ASN A 276 -9.55 20.42 7.29
C ASN A 276 -9.02 19.14 6.61
N VAL A 277 -9.01 19.15 5.27
CA VAL A 277 -8.36 18.11 4.49
C VAL A 277 -6.96 18.64 4.19
N MET A 278 -6.02 18.38 5.12
CA MET A 278 -4.61 18.45 4.79
C MET A 278 -4.29 17.32 3.82
N THR A 279 -4.66 17.45 2.55
CA THR A 279 -4.15 16.60 1.48
C THR A 279 -3.02 17.33 0.78
N ASP A 280 -1.91 17.53 1.48
CA ASP A 280 -0.62 17.55 0.82
C ASP A 280 -0.13 16.11 0.76
N SER A 281 -0.22 15.52 -0.42
CA SER A 281 0.35 14.19 -0.66
C SER A 281 1.85 14.32 -0.81
N ILE A 282 2.63 13.71 0.07
CA ILE A 282 4.06 13.51 -0.14
C ILE A 282 4.21 12.61 -1.37
N HIS A 283 4.70 13.16 -2.47
CA HIS A 283 5.00 12.39 -3.67
C HIS A 283 6.34 11.68 -3.50
N ILE A 284 6.31 10.48 -2.94
CA ILE A 284 7.50 9.63 -2.82
C ILE A 284 7.65 8.81 -4.10
N THR A 285 8.60 9.18 -4.95
CA THR A 285 9.02 8.35 -6.08
C THR A 285 10.20 7.50 -5.65
N THR A 286 10.04 6.18 -5.72
CA THR A 286 11.16 5.24 -5.65
C THR A 286 11.20 4.40 -6.92
N LYS A 287 12.40 4.05 -7.37
CA LYS A 287 12.59 3.11 -8.47
C LYS A 287 12.85 1.74 -7.88
N VAL A 288 11.96 0.80 -8.15
CA VAL A 288 12.24 -0.62 -7.93
C VAL A 288 12.85 -1.15 -9.22
N LEU A 289 14.12 -1.55 -9.16
CA LEU A 289 14.75 -2.26 -10.27
C LEU A 289 14.19 -3.67 -10.32
N GLU A 290 14.05 -4.21 -11.53
CA GLU A 290 13.79 -5.63 -11.70
C GLU A 290 15.00 -6.42 -11.16
N THR A 291 14.74 -7.38 -10.30
CA THR A 291 15.72 -8.27 -9.72
C THR A 291 15.31 -9.71 -10.01
N MET A 292 16.29 -10.51 -10.41
CA MET A 292 16.15 -11.95 -10.58
C MET A 292 17.33 -12.64 -9.92
N ALA A 293 17.04 -13.53 -8.99
CA ALA A 293 18.02 -14.39 -8.35
C ALA A 293 17.73 -15.84 -8.74
N PHE A 294 18.64 -16.45 -9.49
CA PHE A 294 18.53 -17.83 -9.93
C PHE A 294 19.74 -18.63 -9.44
N SER A 295 19.49 -19.79 -8.83
CA SER A 295 20.54 -20.68 -8.33
C SER A 295 20.24 -22.13 -8.66
N VAL A 296 21.29 -22.91 -8.89
CA VAL A 296 21.23 -24.33 -9.24
C VAL A 296 22.30 -25.06 -8.44
N GLY A 297 21.98 -26.25 -7.98
CA GLY A 297 22.92 -27.09 -7.23
C GLY A 297 22.38 -28.49 -6.94
N THR A 298 23.03 -29.17 -6.02
CA THR A 298 22.79 -30.60 -5.71
C THR A 298 22.15 -30.82 -4.34
N GLN A 299 22.01 -29.78 -3.53
CA GLN A 299 21.40 -29.88 -2.20
C GLN A 299 20.49 -28.70 -1.92
N ASN A 300 19.27 -28.99 -1.48
CA ASN A 300 18.32 -28.00 -0.98
C ASN A 300 18.74 -27.52 0.42
N PRO A 301 19.05 -26.23 0.63
CA PRO A 301 19.50 -25.70 1.92
C PRO A 301 18.49 -25.94 3.06
N ASP A 302 17.20 -26.03 2.75
CA ASP A 302 16.12 -26.17 3.75
C ASP A 302 16.12 -27.58 4.40
N THR A 303 16.82 -28.53 3.78
CA THR A 303 17.02 -29.91 4.28
C THR A 303 18.22 -30.03 5.22
N VAL A 304 19.05 -28.99 5.32
CA VAL A 304 20.26 -28.99 6.13
C VAL A 304 19.96 -28.44 7.53
N VAL A 305 20.35 -29.19 8.56
CA VAL A 305 20.25 -28.73 9.95
C VAL A 305 21.25 -27.60 10.18
N LYS A 306 20.76 -26.43 10.60
CA LYS A 306 21.58 -25.28 11.00
C LYS A 306 21.64 -25.16 12.53
N ALA A 307 22.59 -24.37 13.03
CA ALA A 307 22.83 -24.23 14.47
C ALA A 307 21.63 -23.60 15.18
N GLN A 308 20.99 -22.61 14.56
CA GLN A 308 19.75 -21.98 14.99
C GLN A 308 18.72 -21.97 13.86
N TRP A 309 17.43 -21.88 14.20
CA TRP A 309 16.35 -21.85 13.19
C TRP A 309 16.40 -20.59 12.31
N ASN A 310 16.86 -19.46 12.86
CA ASN A 310 16.97 -18.18 12.16
C ASN A 310 18.27 -18.05 11.33
N ASP A 311 19.11 -19.08 11.28
CA ASP A 311 20.25 -19.15 10.36
C ASP A 311 19.80 -19.49 8.92
N HIS A 312 18.56 -19.93 8.74
CA HIS A 312 17.93 -20.08 7.42
C HIS A 312 17.57 -18.71 6.85
N GLY A 313 17.86 -18.48 5.58
CA GLY A 313 17.33 -17.32 4.86
C GLY A 313 15.98 -17.63 4.21
N THR A 314 15.24 -16.57 3.87
CA THR A 314 13.89 -16.67 3.29
C THR A 314 13.88 -17.31 1.89
N CYS A 315 14.98 -17.18 1.14
CA CYS A 315 15.16 -17.80 -0.17
C CYS A 315 16.64 -18.11 -0.39
N ASP A 316 17.24 -18.90 0.51
CA ASP A 316 18.66 -19.27 0.45
C ASP A 316 19.00 -19.90 -0.90
N SER A 317 20.12 -19.50 -1.52
CA SER A 317 20.56 -20.08 -2.79
C SER A 317 20.79 -21.59 -2.67
N ILE A 318 20.50 -22.35 -3.73
CA ILE A 318 20.77 -23.79 -3.76
C ILE A 318 22.26 -24.06 -3.56
N THR A 319 22.58 -25.00 -2.67
CA THR A 319 23.95 -25.37 -2.34
C THR A 319 24.57 -26.22 -3.44
N GLN A 320 25.78 -25.85 -3.86
CA GLN A 320 26.60 -26.62 -4.78
C GLN A 320 27.58 -27.49 -4.00
N LEU A 321 27.32 -28.79 -3.92
CA LEU A 321 28.27 -29.76 -3.35
C LEU A 321 29.06 -30.44 -4.47
N ASN A 322 30.28 -30.89 -4.15
CA ASN A 322 31.12 -31.67 -5.06
C ASN A 322 31.29 -31.02 -6.45
N ASN A 323 31.51 -29.70 -6.51
CA ASN A 323 31.57 -28.93 -7.77
C ASN A 323 30.32 -29.09 -8.65
N ASN A 324 29.14 -29.19 -8.02
CA ASN A 324 27.85 -29.38 -8.66
C ASN A 324 27.76 -30.70 -9.47
N ARG A 325 28.50 -31.72 -9.06
CA ARG A 325 28.51 -33.05 -9.68
C ARG A 325 27.49 -33.97 -9.01
N LEU A 326 26.65 -34.59 -9.84
CA LEU A 326 25.79 -35.70 -9.45
C LEU A 326 26.41 -37.01 -9.93
N ASN A 327 26.41 -38.02 -9.07
CA ASN A 327 26.81 -39.38 -9.42
C ASN A 327 25.54 -40.23 -9.57
N LEU A 328 25.38 -40.84 -10.74
CA LEU A 328 24.22 -41.64 -11.09
C LEU A 328 24.66 -43.10 -11.24
N GLY A 329 24.04 -44.02 -10.51
CA GLY A 329 24.37 -45.45 -10.55
C GLY A 329 24.58 -46.05 -9.17
N ASN A 330 25.07 -47.28 -9.12
CA ASN A 330 25.27 -48.03 -7.88
C ASN A 330 26.46 -47.48 -7.06
N PRO A 331 26.24 -46.87 -5.87
CA PRO A 331 27.34 -46.31 -5.09
C PRO A 331 28.37 -47.36 -4.63
N ALA A 332 27.96 -48.63 -4.48
CA ALA A 332 28.85 -49.73 -4.12
C ALA A 332 29.69 -50.25 -5.30
N ALA A 333 29.37 -49.82 -6.53
CA ALA A 333 30.09 -50.16 -7.76
C ALA A 333 30.53 -48.90 -8.50
N GLU A 334 31.13 -47.95 -7.77
CA GLU A 334 31.69 -46.69 -8.33
C GLU A 334 30.67 -45.82 -9.08
N ASN A 335 29.38 -45.95 -8.77
CA ASN A 335 28.26 -45.35 -9.49
C ASN A 335 28.13 -45.86 -10.93
N SER A 336 28.38 -47.15 -11.15
CA SER A 336 28.12 -47.81 -12.43
C SER A 336 26.63 -48.07 -12.63
N LEU A 337 26.17 -47.98 -13.87
CA LEU A 337 24.84 -48.41 -14.27
C LEU A 337 24.85 -49.93 -14.51
N GLU A 338 23.75 -50.59 -14.17
CA GLU A 338 23.55 -52.03 -14.35
C GLU A 338 22.36 -52.25 -15.28
N THR A 339 22.39 -53.30 -16.10
CA THR A 339 21.35 -53.54 -17.11
C THR A 339 19.99 -53.86 -16.50
N GLY A 340 19.96 -54.55 -15.35
CA GLY A 340 18.69 -55.00 -14.75
C GLY A 340 17.97 -53.96 -13.90
N ARG A 341 18.52 -52.76 -13.69
CA ARG A 341 18.01 -51.83 -12.67
C ARG A 341 18.05 -50.38 -13.12
N GLY A 342 16.97 -49.64 -12.85
CA GLY A 342 16.94 -48.21 -13.03
C GLY A 342 17.61 -47.47 -11.89
N TRP A 343 18.36 -46.43 -12.24
CA TRP A 343 19.02 -45.53 -11.29
C TRP A 343 18.56 -44.09 -11.50
N ASP A 344 18.49 -43.34 -10.42
CA ASP A 344 18.17 -41.93 -10.41
C ASP A 344 19.01 -41.10 -9.46
N VAL A 345 19.04 -39.80 -9.73
CA VAL A 345 19.66 -38.78 -8.88
C VAL A 345 18.88 -37.47 -9.04
N SER A 346 19.03 -36.52 -8.12
CA SER A 346 18.30 -35.25 -8.17
C SER A 346 19.21 -34.03 -8.11
N SER A 347 18.84 -32.98 -8.84
CA SER A 347 19.36 -31.61 -8.68
C SER A 347 18.24 -30.68 -8.23
N TYR A 348 18.60 -29.45 -7.89
CA TYR A 348 17.67 -28.42 -7.46
C TYR A 348 17.93 -27.12 -8.19
N TRP A 349 16.88 -26.36 -8.37
CA TRP A 349 16.98 -24.94 -8.71
C TRP A 349 16.06 -24.12 -7.82
N ARG A 350 16.44 -22.85 -7.64
CA ARG A 350 15.65 -21.86 -6.90
C ARG A 350 15.66 -20.54 -7.63
N LEU A 351 14.48 -19.94 -7.74
CA LEU A 351 14.25 -18.69 -8.45
C LEU A 351 13.44 -17.72 -7.58
N SER A 352 13.90 -16.48 -7.52
CA SER A 352 13.16 -15.33 -7.01
C SER A 352 13.21 -14.23 -8.06
N SER A 353 12.08 -13.61 -8.35
CA SER A 353 11.96 -12.51 -9.30
C SER A 353 10.81 -11.59 -8.93
N ASN A 354 11.03 -10.28 -9.02
CA ASN A 354 9.97 -9.27 -8.89
C ASN A 354 9.34 -8.88 -10.25
N SER A 355 9.59 -9.66 -11.30
CA SER A 355 9.01 -9.43 -12.62
C SER A 355 7.49 -9.68 -12.61
N SER A 356 6.71 -8.68 -13.03
CA SER A 356 5.24 -8.76 -13.00
C SER A 356 4.66 -9.72 -14.04
N GLY A 357 5.39 -9.98 -15.14
CA GLY A 357 5.02 -10.99 -16.14
C GLY A 357 5.43 -12.41 -15.74
N GLY A 358 6.08 -12.59 -14.58
CA GLY A 358 6.61 -13.89 -14.16
C GLY A 358 7.93 -14.25 -14.83
N ALA A 359 8.19 -15.54 -15.02
CA ALA A 359 9.44 -16.04 -15.60
C ALA A 359 9.25 -17.37 -16.33
N THR A 360 10.18 -17.71 -17.21
CA THR A 360 10.29 -19.06 -17.79
C THR A 360 11.63 -19.66 -17.42
N VAL A 361 11.62 -20.93 -16.99
CA VAL A 361 12.81 -21.73 -16.74
C VAL A 361 12.98 -22.75 -17.86
N TYR A 362 14.19 -22.81 -18.40
CA TYR A 362 14.60 -23.69 -19.49
C TYR A 362 15.72 -24.63 -19.02
N TYR A 363 15.89 -25.75 -19.73
CA TYR A 363 17.13 -26.52 -19.71
C TYR A 363 17.80 -26.56 -21.08
N SER A 364 19.11 -26.78 -21.07
CA SER A 364 19.90 -27.01 -22.27
C SER A 364 21.01 -28.01 -21.97
N GLY A 365 21.05 -29.11 -22.71
CA GLY A 365 22.09 -30.12 -22.55
C GLY A 365 21.97 -31.28 -23.53
N ASN A 366 22.97 -32.15 -23.51
CA ASN A 366 22.97 -33.37 -24.31
C ASN A 366 22.62 -34.59 -23.45
N THR A 367 22.38 -35.74 -24.06
CA THR A 367 22.29 -37.01 -23.33
C THR A 367 23.67 -37.42 -22.78
N LEU A 368 23.70 -38.45 -21.93
CA LEU A 368 24.92 -39.07 -21.43
C LEU A 368 25.78 -39.61 -22.58
N ALA A 369 27.05 -39.21 -22.62
CA ALA A 369 28.00 -39.65 -23.64
C ALA A 369 29.34 -40.07 -23.03
N ASN A 370 29.98 -41.10 -23.60
CA ASN A 370 31.33 -41.52 -23.21
C ASN A 370 32.41 -40.72 -23.95
N THR A 371 33.68 -40.98 -23.65
CA THR A 371 34.83 -40.27 -24.23
C THR A 371 35.05 -40.53 -25.72
N VAL A 372 34.50 -41.62 -26.27
CA VAL A 372 34.60 -41.96 -27.70
C VAL A 372 33.36 -41.49 -28.49
N GLY A 373 32.37 -40.93 -27.81
CA GLY A 373 31.19 -40.32 -28.42
C GLY A 373 29.95 -41.21 -28.48
N ASP A 374 29.98 -42.41 -27.90
CA ASP A 374 28.78 -43.24 -27.74
C ASP A 374 27.82 -42.56 -26.77
N LYS A 375 26.52 -42.64 -27.07
CA LYS A 375 25.48 -41.89 -26.36
C LYS A 375 24.40 -42.83 -25.87
N ILE A 376 23.97 -42.65 -24.62
CA ILE A 376 22.76 -43.28 -24.12
C ILE A 376 21.55 -42.64 -24.80
N ALA A 377 20.63 -43.45 -25.31
CA ALA A 377 19.44 -42.97 -26.00
C ALA A 377 18.58 -42.05 -25.10
N PRO A 378 18.17 -40.86 -25.59
CA PRO A 378 17.31 -39.96 -24.84
C PRO A 378 15.86 -40.45 -24.83
N MET A 379 15.13 -40.15 -23.76
CA MET A 379 13.69 -40.39 -23.67
C MET A 379 12.90 -39.25 -24.34
N THR A 380 12.84 -39.21 -25.67
CA THR A 380 12.21 -38.08 -26.40
C THR A 380 10.71 -37.96 -26.19
N THR A 381 10.06 -39.06 -25.81
CA THR A 381 8.64 -39.11 -25.46
C THR A 381 8.53 -39.41 -23.97
N LYS A 382 7.61 -38.71 -23.28
CA LYS A 382 7.31 -38.96 -21.88
C LYS A 382 6.93 -40.42 -21.66
N GLY A 383 7.59 -41.08 -20.71
CA GLY A 383 7.31 -42.47 -20.41
C GLY A 383 8.05 -42.98 -19.18
N THR A 384 7.73 -44.19 -18.75
CA THR A 384 8.40 -44.84 -17.63
C THR A 384 9.78 -45.36 -18.03
N SER A 385 10.67 -45.43 -17.03
CA SER A 385 11.96 -46.09 -17.14
C SER A 385 11.79 -47.60 -17.40
N LYS A 386 12.63 -48.14 -18.28
CA LYS A 386 12.69 -49.53 -18.75
C LYS A 386 14.14 -50.02 -18.63
N PRO A 387 14.52 -50.59 -17.47
CA PRO A 387 15.83 -51.23 -17.33
C PRO A 387 16.06 -52.27 -18.43
N GLY A 388 17.31 -52.41 -18.85
CA GLY A 388 17.73 -53.28 -19.94
C GLY A 388 17.71 -52.60 -21.31
N THR A 389 17.34 -51.31 -21.35
CA THR A 389 17.43 -50.47 -22.54
C THR A 389 18.15 -49.17 -22.21
N GLU A 390 18.85 -48.60 -23.20
CA GLU A 390 19.45 -47.29 -23.05
C GLU A 390 18.39 -46.21 -22.91
N GLN A 391 18.40 -45.47 -21.80
CA GLN A 391 17.47 -44.39 -21.56
C GLN A 391 18.10 -43.32 -20.68
N PHE A 392 17.93 -42.06 -21.07
CA PHE A 392 18.22 -40.90 -20.25
C PHE A 392 17.02 -39.94 -20.26
N GLY A 393 16.57 -39.54 -19.07
CA GLY A 393 15.36 -38.74 -18.88
C GLY A 393 15.46 -37.81 -17.69
N LEU A 394 14.67 -36.73 -17.69
CA LEU A 394 14.48 -35.86 -16.53
C LEU A 394 12.99 -35.57 -16.27
N GLY A 395 12.67 -35.17 -15.05
CA GLY A 395 11.35 -34.67 -14.67
C GLY A 395 11.27 -34.18 -13.23
N PHE A 396 10.23 -33.43 -12.91
CA PHE A 396 9.97 -32.84 -11.62
C PHE A 396 9.44 -33.83 -10.59
N VAL A 397 9.94 -33.65 -9.38
CA VAL A 397 9.33 -34.20 -8.17
C VAL A 397 9.10 -33.07 -7.17
N PRO A 398 8.14 -33.21 -6.24
CA PRO A 398 7.98 -32.25 -5.17
C PRO A 398 9.28 -32.13 -4.35
N ALA A 399 9.72 -30.90 -4.09
CA ALA A 399 10.87 -30.66 -3.23
C ALA A 399 10.59 -31.07 -1.78
N VAL A 400 9.32 -31.10 -1.35
CA VAL A 400 8.88 -31.57 -0.02
C VAL A 400 7.56 -32.34 -0.12
N THR A 401 7.44 -33.43 0.65
CA THR A 401 6.15 -34.03 1.02
C THR A 401 6.22 -34.46 2.48
N THR A 402 5.20 -34.15 3.28
CA THR A 402 5.16 -34.32 4.73
C THR A 402 5.04 -35.78 5.24
N ASN A 403 5.28 -36.81 4.43
CA ASN A 403 5.19 -38.20 4.86
C ASN A 403 6.35 -39.06 4.35
N ALA A 404 7.00 -39.79 5.26
CA ALA A 404 8.07 -40.73 4.99
C ALA A 404 7.57 -41.92 4.15
N GLY A 405 8.11 -42.06 2.94
CA GLY A 405 8.04 -43.24 2.09
C GLY A 405 9.19 -43.20 1.09
N ALA A 406 9.55 -44.31 0.45
CA ALA A 406 10.67 -44.35 -0.50
C ALA A 406 10.50 -43.43 -1.74
N ASP A 407 9.30 -42.84 -1.90
CA ASP A 407 8.89 -41.95 -3.00
C ASP A 407 8.49 -40.54 -2.54
N SER A 408 8.86 -40.15 -1.32
CA SER A 408 8.56 -38.82 -0.74
C SER A 408 9.59 -37.78 -1.19
N GLY A 409 9.17 -36.52 -1.32
CA GLY A 409 10.08 -35.39 -1.49
C GLY A 409 11.12 -35.30 -0.36
N ASP A 410 11.94 -34.25 -0.35
CA ASP A 410 12.96 -34.15 0.69
C ASP A 410 12.34 -33.95 2.08
N THR A 411 13.02 -34.48 3.09
CA THR A 411 12.70 -34.21 4.49
C THR A 411 13.30 -32.87 4.90
N LEU A 412 12.47 -31.96 5.40
CA LEU A 412 12.92 -30.69 5.95
C LEU A 412 13.78 -30.93 7.20
N SER A 413 14.79 -30.07 7.40
CA SER A 413 15.56 -30.10 8.64
C SER A 413 14.68 -29.68 9.82
N SER A 414 15.01 -30.15 11.03
CA SER A 414 14.37 -29.69 12.27
C SER A 414 14.47 -28.18 12.42
N SER A 415 15.66 -27.61 12.17
CA SER A 415 15.87 -26.15 12.24
C SER A 415 15.01 -25.34 11.26
N TYR A 416 14.70 -25.88 10.07
CA TYR A 416 13.83 -25.20 9.10
C TYR A 416 12.35 -25.36 9.47
N ALA A 417 11.97 -26.53 9.99
CA ALA A 417 10.64 -26.74 10.55
C ALA A 417 10.35 -25.78 11.72
N ASP A 418 11.35 -25.55 12.58
CA ASP A 418 11.30 -24.53 13.64
C ASP A 418 11.17 -23.13 13.04
N ALA A 419 11.91 -22.80 11.97
CA ALA A 419 11.83 -21.50 11.31
C ALA A 419 10.43 -21.22 10.76
N MET A 420 9.83 -22.22 10.10
CA MET A 420 8.44 -22.13 9.61
C MET A 420 7.42 -22.00 10.75
N THR A 421 7.67 -22.60 11.91
CA THR A 421 6.77 -22.52 13.06
C THR A 421 6.87 -21.17 13.77
N ASN A 422 8.09 -20.63 13.91
CA ASN A 422 8.34 -19.37 14.61
C ASN A 422 8.05 -18.13 13.74
N GLU A 423 8.32 -18.18 12.42
CA GLU A 423 8.08 -17.09 11.47
C GLU A 423 7.37 -17.56 10.18
N PRO A 424 6.10 -18.02 10.27
CA PRO A 424 5.36 -18.63 9.15
C PRO A 424 5.08 -17.66 7.97
N THR A 425 5.16 -16.35 8.19
CA THR A 425 5.00 -15.35 7.12
C THR A 425 6.28 -15.17 6.31
N ARG A 426 7.44 -15.49 6.90
CA ARG A 426 8.76 -15.35 6.29
C ARG A 426 9.22 -16.64 5.66
N TYR A 427 9.14 -17.76 6.36
CA TYR A 427 9.59 -19.06 5.86
C TYR A 427 8.40 -19.86 5.37
N LYS A 428 8.50 -20.36 4.14
CA LYS A 428 7.44 -21.16 3.50
C LYS A 428 7.98 -22.53 3.15
N SER A 429 7.08 -23.52 3.05
CA SER A 429 7.48 -24.81 2.50
C SER A 429 8.12 -24.63 1.12
N PRO A 430 9.24 -25.32 0.83
CA PRO A 430 9.85 -25.31 -0.50
C PRO A 430 8.85 -25.87 -1.51
N THR A 431 8.50 -25.04 -2.49
CA THR A 431 7.57 -25.42 -3.56
C THR A 431 7.98 -24.77 -4.86
N SER A 432 7.63 -25.37 -5.99
CA SER A 432 7.83 -24.77 -7.30
C SER A 432 6.82 -23.64 -7.60
N TYR A 433 5.95 -23.28 -6.66
CA TYR A 433 5.00 -22.18 -6.82
C TYR A 433 5.71 -20.87 -7.22
N PRO A 434 5.18 -20.07 -8.16
CA PRO A 434 3.90 -20.24 -8.87
C PRO A 434 3.95 -21.15 -10.11
N PHE A 435 5.09 -21.75 -10.44
CA PHE A 435 5.19 -22.64 -11.60
C PHE A 435 4.28 -23.86 -11.44
N ILE A 436 3.41 -24.08 -12.42
CA ILE A 436 2.74 -25.37 -12.57
C ILE A 436 3.76 -26.32 -13.17
N THR A 437 4.29 -27.24 -12.37
CA THR A 437 5.33 -28.19 -12.80
C THR A 437 4.97 -29.65 -12.62
N LEU A 438 3.76 -29.98 -12.13
CA LEU A 438 3.34 -31.33 -11.76
C LEU A 438 1.86 -31.53 -12.15
N THR A 439 1.51 -32.65 -12.79
CA THR A 439 0.14 -32.96 -13.22
C THR A 439 -0.64 -33.32 -11.97
N GLY A 440 -1.69 -32.55 -11.65
CA GLY A 440 -2.54 -32.84 -10.48
C GLY A 440 -2.10 -32.20 -9.16
N GLN A 441 -1.40 -31.06 -9.17
CA GLN A 441 -1.28 -30.16 -8.00
C GLN A 441 -2.61 -29.48 -7.59
N THR A 442 -3.75 -30.10 -7.87
CA THR A 442 -5.06 -29.67 -7.40
C THR A 442 -5.24 -30.18 -5.97
N SER A 443 -5.22 -29.30 -4.96
CA SER A 443 -5.55 -29.53 -3.52
C SER A 443 -4.62 -28.84 -2.51
N SER A 444 -3.70 -27.96 -2.91
CA SER A 444 -3.02 -27.10 -1.95
C SER A 444 -3.14 -25.65 -2.38
N ALA A 445 -3.91 -24.84 -1.67
CA ALA A 445 -3.85 -23.39 -1.86
C ALA A 445 -2.36 -22.95 -1.74
N PRO A 446 -1.78 -22.24 -2.72
CA PRO A 446 -2.44 -21.37 -3.70
C PRO A 446 -2.54 -21.93 -5.16
N PHE A 447 -2.28 -23.22 -5.39
CA PHE A 447 -2.18 -23.81 -6.73
C PHE A 447 -3.50 -23.91 -7.51
N ASP A 448 -4.65 -23.93 -6.83
CA ASP A 448 -5.97 -24.14 -7.47
C ASP A 448 -6.49 -22.95 -8.31
N THR A 449 -5.70 -21.87 -8.44
CA THR A 449 -6.12 -20.64 -9.15
C THR A 449 -5.34 -20.36 -10.43
N LEU A 450 -4.34 -21.17 -10.78
CA LEU A 450 -3.48 -20.94 -11.94
C LEU A 450 -3.85 -21.87 -13.10
N ALA A 451 -3.91 -21.32 -14.32
CA ALA A 451 -4.22 -22.11 -15.52
C ALA A 451 -3.07 -23.08 -15.84
N ALA A 452 -3.39 -24.37 -16.04
CA ALA A 452 -2.44 -25.41 -16.42
C ALA A 452 -1.54 -24.97 -17.59
N GLN A 453 -0.22 -24.98 -17.38
CA GLN A 453 0.75 -24.57 -18.41
C GLN A 453 1.19 -25.80 -19.22
N PRO A 454 1.00 -25.84 -20.56
CA PRO A 454 1.34 -27.00 -21.39
C PRO A 454 2.82 -27.40 -21.32
N VAL A 455 3.69 -26.41 -21.08
CA VAL A 455 5.15 -26.52 -21.07
C VAL A 455 5.68 -27.54 -20.06
N SER A 456 5.02 -27.70 -18.93
CA SER A 456 5.52 -28.55 -17.84
C SER A 456 4.92 -29.94 -17.79
N ALA A 457 3.81 -30.18 -18.50
CA ALA A 457 3.09 -31.45 -18.49
C ALA A 457 3.99 -32.64 -18.84
N ASP A 458 4.97 -32.43 -19.72
CA ASP A 458 5.90 -33.47 -20.15
C ASP A 458 6.93 -33.86 -19.07
N TYR A 459 7.20 -32.97 -18.14
CA TYR A 459 8.20 -33.14 -17.08
C TYR A 459 7.57 -33.36 -15.71
N ALA A 460 6.25 -33.35 -15.64
CA ALA A 460 5.49 -33.19 -14.41
C ALA A 460 5.25 -34.47 -13.59
N ASP A 461 5.71 -35.63 -14.05
CA ASP A 461 5.26 -36.92 -13.50
C ASP A 461 6.45 -37.82 -13.09
N ALA A 462 7.58 -37.25 -12.67
CA ALA A 462 8.73 -38.03 -12.21
C ALA A 462 8.61 -38.52 -10.76
N ARG A 463 7.47 -38.28 -10.11
CA ARG A 463 7.14 -38.82 -8.78
C ARG A 463 6.75 -40.29 -8.88
N GLY A 464 7.16 -41.09 -7.89
CA GLY A 464 6.84 -42.52 -7.80
C GLY A 464 8.08 -43.40 -7.92
N THR A 465 7.86 -44.69 -8.16
CA THR A 465 8.92 -45.71 -8.13
C THR A 465 9.61 -45.85 -9.48
N LEU A 466 10.85 -46.33 -9.46
CA LEU A 466 11.53 -46.91 -10.61
C LEU A 466 11.41 -48.45 -10.57
N ASP A 467 11.60 -49.09 -11.72
CA ASP A 467 11.91 -50.51 -11.73
C ASP A 467 13.32 -50.73 -11.16
N ASN A 468 13.38 -51.28 -9.95
CA ASN A 468 14.62 -51.54 -9.22
C ASN A 468 15.22 -52.93 -9.55
N GLY A 469 14.76 -53.58 -10.61
CA GLY A 469 15.18 -54.92 -11.02
C GLY A 469 14.33 -56.05 -10.47
N SER A 470 13.15 -55.72 -9.93
CA SER A 470 12.14 -56.70 -9.49
C SER A 470 11.11 -57.04 -10.58
N GLY A 471 11.23 -56.44 -11.78
CA GLY A 471 10.38 -56.72 -12.94
C GLY A 471 9.02 -56.01 -12.90
N GLY A 472 8.83 -55.05 -12.00
CA GLY A 472 7.67 -54.18 -11.96
C GLY A 472 7.93 -52.89 -12.72
N ALA A 473 7.08 -52.55 -13.69
CA ALA A 473 7.14 -51.26 -14.37
C ALA A 473 6.89 -50.14 -13.34
N GLY A 474 7.93 -49.38 -12.99
CA GLY A 474 7.83 -48.23 -12.09
C GLY A 474 6.79 -47.21 -12.56
N THR A 475 6.39 -46.29 -11.68
CA THR A 475 5.33 -45.30 -11.97
C THR A 475 5.85 -43.94 -12.42
N ALA A 476 7.12 -43.62 -12.12
CA ALA A 476 7.71 -42.34 -12.49
C ALA A 476 7.95 -42.23 -14.00
N GLN A 477 7.59 -41.09 -14.58
CA GLN A 477 7.73 -40.79 -16.01
C GLN A 477 8.72 -39.65 -16.26
N PHE A 478 9.47 -39.78 -17.35
CA PHE A 478 10.57 -38.87 -17.70
C PHE A 478 10.54 -38.54 -19.20
N LYS A 479 11.12 -37.38 -19.55
CA LYS A 479 11.36 -36.96 -20.93
C LYS A 479 12.72 -36.27 -21.02
N PHE A 480 13.36 -36.31 -22.17
CA PHE A 480 14.56 -35.54 -22.48
C PHE A 480 14.65 -35.23 -23.97
N LEU A 481 14.87 -33.95 -24.31
CA LEU A 481 15.06 -33.50 -25.68
C LEU A 481 16.50 -33.04 -25.91
N PRO A 482 17.31 -33.77 -26.70
CA PRO A 482 18.70 -33.37 -26.98
C PRO A 482 18.78 -32.12 -27.86
N THR A 483 17.71 -31.76 -28.56
CA THR A 483 17.60 -30.48 -29.30
C THR A 483 17.65 -29.26 -28.37
N SER A 484 17.52 -29.46 -27.04
CA SER A 484 17.70 -28.41 -26.02
C SER A 484 19.06 -27.72 -26.07
N ILE A 485 20.09 -28.37 -26.64
CA ILE A 485 21.42 -27.77 -26.84
C ILE A 485 21.42 -26.63 -27.87
N THR A 486 20.52 -26.68 -28.85
CA THR A 486 20.39 -25.65 -29.89
C THR A 486 19.30 -24.63 -29.55
N VAL A 487 18.18 -25.10 -29.01
CA VAL A 487 17.04 -24.26 -28.61
C VAL A 487 16.66 -24.70 -27.20
N PRO A 488 16.99 -23.91 -26.16
CA PRO A 488 16.68 -24.28 -24.78
C PRO A 488 15.22 -24.70 -24.61
N GLU A 489 15.01 -25.81 -23.93
CA GLU A 489 13.69 -26.42 -23.79
C GLU A 489 13.01 -25.87 -22.53
N PRO A 490 11.82 -25.29 -22.64
CA PRO A 490 11.11 -24.76 -21.48
C PRO A 490 10.57 -25.91 -20.63
N ILE A 491 10.74 -25.81 -19.30
CA ILE A 491 10.32 -26.83 -18.33
C ILE A 491 9.36 -26.30 -17.28
N ALA A 492 9.44 -25.00 -16.98
CA ALA A 492 8.53 -24.35 -16.04
C ALA A 492 8.25 -22.93 -16.52
N GLN A 493 7.00 -22.50 -16.41
CA GLN A 493 6.59 -21.17 -16.84
C GLN A 493 5.54 -20.58 -15.89
N GLU A 494 5.67 -19.29 -15.60
CA GLU A 494 4.70 -18.43 -14.90
C GLU A 494 4.57 -17.13 -15.70
N ASN A 495 3.34 -16.70 -15.98
CA ASN A 495 3.05 -15.58 -16.91
C ASN A 495 2.33 -14.38 -16.26
N GLU A 496 1.95 -14.47 -14.98
CA GLU A 496 1.01 -13.51 -14.37
C GLU A 496 1.45 -12.99 -12.99
N ARG A 497 2.46 -13.59 -12.37
CA ARG A 497 2.81 -13.32 -10.96
C ARG A 497 4.30 -13.20 -10.73
N VAL A 498 4.65 -12.29 -9.82
CA VAL A 498 5.98 -12.23 -9.21
C VAL A 498 6.30 -13.53 -8.48
N ILE A 499 7.58 -13.90 -8.47
CA ILE A 499 8.07 -15.15 -7.90
C ILE A 499 8.83 -14.83 -6.62
N SER A 500 8.21 -15.03 -5.45
CA SER A 500 8.87 -14.72 -4.18
C SER A 500 10.04 -15.67 -3.90
N CYS A 501 9.82 -16.98 -4.07
CA CYS A 501 10.84 -18.02 -3.93
C CYS A 501 10.26 -19.36 -4.42
N ALA A 502 10.55 -19.73 -5.67
CA ALA A 502 10.19 -21.03 -6.22
C ALA A 502 11.40 -21.98 -6.08
N THR A 503 11.19 -23.16 -5.53
CA THR A 503 12.18 -24.24 -5.43
C THR A 503 11.64 -25.48 -6.12
N ALA A 504 12.41 -26.03 -7.06
CA ALA A 504 12.06 -27.31 -7.67
C ALA A 504 13.19 -28.32 -7.54
N LYS A 505 12.78 -29.58 -7.46
CA LYS A 505 13.65 -30.75 -7.47
C LYS A 505 13.48 -31.44 -8.82
N MET A 506 14.58 -31.53 -9.56
CA MET A 506 14.65 -32.24 -10.84
C MET A 506 15.26 -33.61 -10.62
N ARG A 507 14.55 -34.65 -11.00
CA ARG A 507 14.99 -36.05 -10.94
C ARG A 507 15.45 -36.49 -12.33
N TYR A 508 16.62 -37.12 -12.39
CA TYR A 508 17.17 -37.70 -13.61
C TYR A 508 17.15 -39.22 -13.51
N VAL A 509 16.91 -39.91 -14.62
CA VAL A 509 16.99 -41.37 -14.73
C VAL A 509 18.01 -41.77 -15.79
N GLY A 510 18.74 -42.85 -15.53
CA GLY A 510 19.68 -43.45 -16.48
C GLY A 510 19.61 -44.98 -16.46
N ASN A 511 19.47 -45.57 -17.63
CA ASN A 511 19.49 -47.01 -17.86
C ASN A 511 20.46 -47.36 -19.00
N ILE A 512 20.94 -48.60 -18.98
CA ILE A 512 21.78 -49.17 -20.04
C ILE A 512 21.20 -50.49 -20.54
N GLY A 513 21.49 -50.80 -21.81
CA GLY A 513 21.25 -52.09 -22.43
C GLY A 513 22.44 -53.04 -22.29
N ALA A 514 22.23 -54.31 -22.66
CA ALA A 514 23.31 -55.31 -22.70
C ALA A 514 24.37 -55.00 -23.79
N ASP A 515 23.98 -54.19 -24.77
CA ASP A 515 24.76 -53.73 -25.91
C ASP A 515 25.35 -52.31 -25.72
N THR A 516 25.08 -51.64 -24.60
CA THR A 516 25.70 -50.34 -24.28
C THR A 516 27.21 -50.49 -24.15
N PRO A 517 28.02 -49.75 -24.96
CA PRO A 517 29.46 -49.80 -24.85
C PRO A 517 29.96 -49.41 -23.46
N ALA A 518 30.98 -50.10 -22.95
CA ALA A 518 31.58 -49.75 -21.67
C ALA A 518 32.30 -48.40 -21.74
N GLY A 519 32.21 -47.60 -20.68
CA GLY A 519 32.88 -46.31 -20.58
C GLY A 519 32.34 -45.44 -19.47
N VAL A 520 33.03 -44.31 -19.22
CA VAL A 520 32.54 -43.28 -18.30
C VAL A 520 31.65 -42.32 -19.08
N TYR A 521 30.34 -42.40 -18.83
CA TYR A 521 29.36 -41.52 -19.47
C TYR A 521 29.16 -40.26 -18.65
N THR A 522 29.19 -39.10 -19.32
CA THR A 522 28.99 -37.80 -18.69
C THR A 522 28.04 -36.94 -19.49
N THR A 523 27.34 -36.03 -18.82
CA THR A 523 26.58 -34.97 -19.47
C THR A 523 26.62 -33.71 -18.61
N LYS A 524 26.31 -32.57 -19.23
CA LYS A 524 26.10 -31.29 -18.56
C LYS A 524 24.75 -30.73 -18.97
N ILE A 525 23.89 -30.52 -17.98
CA ILE A 525 22.60 -29.85 -18.14
C ILE A 525 22.73 -28.45 -17.54
N ASN A 526 22.46 -27.44 -18.35
CA ASN A 526 22.40 -26.05 -17.91
C ASN A 526 20.94 -25.66 -17.70
N TYR A 527 20.68 -24.87 -16.67
CA TYR A 527 19.37 -24.25 -16.48
C TYR A 527 19.46 -22.76 -16.72
N LEU A 528 18.41 -22.21 -17.33
CA LEU A 528 18.30 -20.79 -17.62
C LEU A 528 16.97 -20.29 -17.08
N ALA A 529 16.95 -19.09 -16.51
CA ALA A 529 15.74 -18.40 -16.13
C ALA A 529 15.68 -17.06 -16.89
N ALA A 530 14.52 -16.74 -17.44
CA ALA A 530 14.27 -15.47 -18.13
C ALA A 530 13.01 -14.83 -17.56
N PRO A 531 13.05 -13.54 -17.17
CA PRO A 531 11.83 -12.81 -16.80
C PRO A 531 10.92 -12.62 -18.03
N GLN A 532 9.64 -12.38 -17.77
CA GLN A 532 8.65 -12.07 -18.80
C GLN A 532 8.06 -10.68 -18.57
N TYR A 533 7.64 -10.02 -19.65
CA TYR A 533 7.15 -8.64 -19.63
C TYR A 533 5.73 -8.52 -20.18
#